data_AF-A0A2A4JYB4-F1
#
_entry.id   AF-A0A2A4JYB4-F1
#
_cell.length_a   1.000
_cell.length_b   1.000
_cell.length_c   1.000
_cell.angle_alpha   90.00
_cell.angle_beta   90.00
_cell.angle_gamma   90.00
#
_symmetry.space_group_name_H-M   'P 1'
#
loop_
_entity.id
_entity.type
_entity.pdbx_description
1 polymer ?
#
loop_
_entity_poly.entity_id
_entity_poly.type
_entity_poly.pdbx_seq_one_letter_code
_entity_poly.pdbx_strand_id
1 'polypeptide(L)' 'MARYFENTSTFNFSWDQVARGYWKRYPNPQSTHVLSEDTWSREVRDGCLYTKRVLTKTNRVPKWGE' A
#
# COMPACT_ATOMS: atom_id res chain seq x y z
N MET A 1 2.02 24.94 3.87
CA MET A 1 3.17 24.65 4.74
C MET A 1 3.40 23.14 4.70
N ALA A 2 4.53 22.66 4.18
CA ALA A 2 4.81 21.23 4.10
C ALA A 2 5.05 20.66 5.50
N ARG A 3 4.51 19.47 5.79
CA ARG A 3 4.79 18.72 7.03
C ARG A 3 5.48 17.42 6.67
N TYR A 4 6.62 17.15 7.31
CA TYR A 4 7.38 15.91 7.17
C TYR A 4 7.06 14.98 8.34
N PHE A 5 6.93 13.69 8.06
CA PHE A 5 6.71 12.64 9.06
C PHE A 5 7.55 11.41 8.69
N GLU A 6 8.15 10.77 9.70
CA GLU A 6 8.98 9.58 9.56
C GLU A 6 8.69 8.59 10.69
N ASN A 7 8.70 7.28 10.37
CA ASN A 7 8.53 6.21 11.34
C ASN A 7 9.28 4.94 10.90
N THR A 8 9.79 4.19 11.87
CA THR A 8 10.46 2.90 11.68
C THR A 8 9.73 1.81 12.46
N SER A 9 9.53 0.65 11.84
CA SER A 9 8.88 -0.52 12.44
C SER A 9 9.57 -1.81 11.98
N THR A 10 9.60 -2.83 12.84
CA THR A 10 10.23 -4.13 12.55
C THR A 10 9.18 -5.23 12.52
N PHE A 11 9.21 -6.06 11.48
CA PHE A 11 8.40 -7.27 11.36
C PHE A 11 9.28 -8.50 11.64
N ASN A 12 8.88 -9.36 12.57
CA ASN A 12 9.62 -10.57 12.94
C ASN A 12 9.35 -11.72 11.96
N PHE A 13 9.56 -11.48 10.66
CA PHE A 13 9.37 -12.42 9.56
C PHE A 13 10.52 -12.29 8.56
N SER A 14 10.77 -13.34 7.78
CA SER A 14 11.78 -13.26 6.72
C SER A 14 11.39 -12.25 5.65
N TRP A 15 12.38 -11.74 4.91
CA TRP A 15 12.13 -10.76 3.86
C TRP A 15 11.11 -11.25 2.82
N ASP A 16 11.20 -12.51 2.40
CA ASP A 16 10.27 -13.10 1.42
C ASP A 16 8.84 -13.21 1.96
N GLN A 17 8.67 -13.41 3.28
CA GLN A 17 7.35 -13.42 3.91
C GLN A 17 6.74 -12.01 3.93
N VAL A 18 7.52 -11.01 4.34
CA VAL A 18 7.09 -9.59 4.36
C VAL A 18 6.77 -9.11 2.95
N ALA A 19 7.63 -9.39 1.97
CA ALA A 19 7.42 -9.00 0.58
C ALA A 19 6.16 -9.66 0.00
N ARG A 20 5.93 -10.96 0.23
CA ARG A 20 4.69 -11.64 -0.18
C ARG A 20 3.46 -11.04 0.51
N GLY A 21 3.56 -10.75 1.80
CA GLY A 21 2.52 -10.08 2.57
C GLY A 21 2.17 -8.71 1.99
N TYR A 22 3.17 -7.92 1.58
CA TYR A 22 2.95 -6.62 0.95
C TYR A 22 2.13 -6.72 -0.34
N TRP A 23 2.47 -7.66 -1.22
CA TRP A 23 1.76 -7.83 -2.50
C TRP A 23 0.34 -8.36 -2.34
N LYS A 24 0.09 -9.17 -1.30
CA LYS A 24 -1.21 -9.78 -0.99
C LYS A 24 -1.93 -9.11 0.20
N ARG A 25 -1.57 -7.87 0.54
CA ARG A 25 -2.11 -7.21 1.74
C ARG A 25 -3.61 -6.88 1.64
N TYR A 26 -4.19 -6.85 0.45
CA TYR A 26 -5.62 -6.61 0.28
C TYR A 26 -6.33 -7.83 -0.34
N PRO A 27 -7.58 -8.10 0.07
CA PRO A 27 -8.30 -7.44 1.16
C PRO A 27 -7.78 -7.83 2.56
N ASN A 28 -7.95 -6.97 3.57
CA ASN A 28 -7.72 -7.32 4.98
C ASN A 28 -8.69 -6.56 5.92
N PRO A 29 -9.00 -7.09 7.11
CA PRO A 29 -9.94 -6.48 8.06
C PRO A 29 -9.57 -5.05 8.52
N GLN A 30 -8.29 -4.70 8.53
CA GLN A 30 -7.77 -3.40 8.95
C GLN A 30 -7.82 -2.35 7.83
N SER A 31 -8.18 -2.74 6.61
CA SER A 31 -8.15 -1.88 5.42
C SER A 31 -9.43 -1.98 4.57
N THR A 32 -10.58 -2.07 5.23
CA THR A 32 -11.91 -2.14 4.58
C THR A 32 -12.25 -0.93 3.69
N HIS A 33 -11.55 0.20 3.89
CA HIS A 33 -11.70 1.40 3.07
C HIS A 33 -11.05 1.27 1.68
N VAL A 34 -10.26 0.21 1.41
CA VAL A 34 -9.72 -0.07 0.08
C VAL A 34 -10.74 -0.90 -0.71
N LEU A 35 -11.27 -0.32 -1.78
CA LEU A 35 -12.35 -0.91 -2.58
C LEU A 35 -11.82 -1.80 -3.71
N SER A 36 -10.77 -1.35 -4.39
CA SER A 36 -10.15 -2.09 -5.50
C SER A 36 -8.65 -1.85 -5.54
N GLU A 37 -7.94 -2.80 -6.16
CA GLU A 37 -6.50 -2.71 -6.40
C GLU A 37 -6.15 -3.37 -7.73
N ASP A 38 -5.55 -2.60 -8.62
CA ASP A 38 -5.18 -3.01 -9.96
C ASP A 38 -3.68 -2.85 -10.18
N THR A 39 -3.07 -3.77 -10.94
CA THR A 39 -1.68 -3.63 -11.39
C THR A 39 -1.67 -2.99 -12.76
N TRP A 40 -1.26 -1.73 -12.83
CA TRP A 40 -1.21 -0.96 -14.09
C TRP A 40 -0.04 -1.41 -14.98
N SER A 41 1.14 -1.55 -14.40
CA SER A 41 2.33 -2.02 -15.12
C SER A 41 3.26 -2.76 -14.19
N ARG A 42 3.97 -3.74 -14.73
CA ARG A 42 4.98 -4.51 -14.02
C ARG A 42 6.07 -4.98 -14.96
N GLU A 43 7.31 -4.78 -14.56
CA GLU A 43 8.48 -5.17 -15.34
C GLU A 43 9.70 -5.39 -14.44
N VAL A 44 10.66 -6.17 -14.93
CA VAL A 44 11.96 -6.35 -14.29
C VAL A 44 12.97 -5.49 -15.03
N ARG A 45 13.72 -4.65 -14.29
CA ARG A 45 14.83 -3.86 -14.82
C ARG A 45 16.02 -4.05 -13.89
N ASP A 46 17.16 -4.44 -14.43
CA ASP A 46 18.41 -4.64 -13.68
C ASP A 46 18.26 -5.52 -12.44
N GLY A 47 17.45 -6.59 -12.55
CA GLY A 47 17.16 -7.53 -11.45
C GLY A 47 16.12 -7.05 -10.43
N CYS A 48 15.58 -5.84 -10.57
CA CYS A 48 14.57 -5.26 -9.69
C CYS A 48 13.16 -5.29 -10.32
N LEU A 49 12.15 -5.65 -9.51
CA LEU A 49 10.75 -5.66 -9.95
C LEU A 49 10.10 -4.28 -9.73
N TYR A 50 9.82 -3.57 -10.81
CA TYR A 50 9.09 -2.31 -10.79
C TYR A 50 7.61 -2.60 -10.99
N THR A 51 6.76 -2.11 -10.08
CA THR A 51 5.30 -2.29 -10.18
C THR A 51 4.60 -0.95 -9.94
N LYS A 52 3.69 -0.59 -10.84
CA LYS A 52 2.73 0.50 -10.63
C LYS A 52 1.36 -0.11 -10.32
N ARG A 53 0.75 0.30 -9.21
CA ARG A 53 -0.58 -0.13 -8.79
C ARG A 53 -1.50 1.07 -8.61
N VAL A 54 -2.77 0.90 -8.94
CA VAL A 54 -3.83 1.89 -8.70
C VAL A 54 -4.76 1.32 -7.66
N LEU A 55 -5.07 2.10 -6.63
CA LEU A 55 -5.95 1.70 -5.54
C LEU A 55 -7.10 2.69 -5.44
N THR A 56 -8.33 2.18 -5.41
CA THR A 56 -9.51 2.99 -5.12
C THR A 56 -9.85 2.87 -3.64
N LYS A 57 -10.06 3.99 -2.95
CA LYS A 57 -10.35 4.02 -1.52
C LYS A 57 -11.50 4.96 -1.20
N THR A 58 -12.25 4.64 -0.16
CA THR A 58 -13.17 5.59 0.47
C THR A 58 -12.39 6.48 1.43
N ASN A 59 -12.66 7.79 1.41
CA ASN A 59 -12.19 8.72 2.43
C ASN A 59 -13.31 9.70 2.72
N ARG A 60 -13.84 9.67 3.95
CA ARG A 60 -14.89 10.59 4.35
C ARG A 60 -14.24 11.89 4.80
N VAL A 61 -14.64 12.99 4.18
CA VAL A 61 -14.21 14.32 4.63
C VAL A 61 -14.72 14.57 6.06
N PRO A 62 -13.96 15.28 6.91
CA PRO A 62 -14.46 15.71 8.21
C PRO A 62 -15.75 16.53 8.05
N LYS A 63 -16.69 16.43 9.00
CA LYS A 63 -18.01 17.11 8.94
C LYS A 63 -17.97 18.61 8.63
N TRP A 64 -16.92 19.32 9.06
CA TRP A 64 -16.80 20.76 8.81
C TRP A 64 -16.48 21.09 7.34
N GLY A 65 -16.07 20.11 6.55
CA GLY A 65 -15.80 20.22 5.12
C GLY A 65 -16.67 19.29 4.26
N GLU A 66 -17.78 18.78 4.82
CA GLU A 66 -18.91 18.22 4.05
C GLU A 66 -19.71 19.38 3.41
#